data_AF-A0A0A1UQB4-F1
#
_entry.id   AF-A0A0A1UQB4-F1
#
_cell.length_a   1.000
_cell.length_b   1.000
_cell.length_c   1.000
_cell.angle_alpha   90.00
_cell.angle_beta   90.00
_cell.angle_gamma   90.00
#
_symmetry.space_group_name_H-M   'P 1'
#
loop_
_entity.id
_entity.type
_entity.pdbx_description
1 polymer ?
#
loop_
_entity_poly.entity_id
_entity_poly.type
_entity_poly.pdbx_seq_one_letter_code
_entity_poly.pdbx_strand_id
1 'polypeptide(L)'
;MGDASKVDEVFRKQPRIADVLYCVAGGNHAENGFIVDIKAQALESCMRNNYFTAVYAAKSLLDIWTEDDLKGPIHPRPDPRIRQIVFVTSAAAFLGSPGSIAYTPAKCATRAFADTLRLEVLRYCCPESTYSIHCAFPGDFVSPGFVLEQKTKTNLTKRIQGLDGYTMSELEARFPSSDKIASLITSAVDRGDFIICDGSLAGSLLFTNMIGPSPKRGLGIVDSLLSVFTGCLLWPYLRWKWESMTRRDGEEHRRAR
;
A
#
# COMPACT_ATOMS: atom_id res chain seq x y z
N MET A 1 -8.28 12.84 9.94
CA MET A 1 -7.20 12.40 9.04
C MET A 1 -7.62 12.76 7.62
N GLY A 2 -6.77 13.46 6.87
CA GLY A 2 -7.11 14.02 5.54
C GLY A 2 -7.49 15.51 5.52
N ASP A 3 -7.23 16.26 6.59
CA ASP A 3 -7.27 17.73 6.60
C ASP A 3 -5.82 18.20 6.68
N ALA A 4 -5.33 18.83 5.60
CA ALA A 4 -3.90 19.14 5.45
C ALA A 4 -3.39 20.07 6.56
N SER A 5 -4.15 21.12 6.90
CA SER A 5 -3.77 22.10 7.92
C SER A 5 -3.70 21.47 9.31
N LYS A 6 -4.68 20.64 9.67
CA LYS A 6 -4.67 19.94 10.97
C LYS A 6 -3.54 18.92 11.07
N VAL A 7 -3.24 18.22 9.97
CA VAL A 7 -2.10 17.29 9.95
C VAL A 7 -0.80 18.07 10.18
N ASP A 8 -0.59 19.17 9.46
CA ASP A 8 0.62 19.97 9.62
C ASP A 8 0.77 20.55 11.04
N GLU A 9 -0.31 21.08 11.59
CA GLU A 9 -0.35 21.57 12.96
C GLU A 9 0.05 20.48 13.98
N VAL A 10 -0.47 19.26 13.83
CA VAL A 10 -0.14 18.14 14.74
C VAL A 10 1.32 17.72 14.62
N PHE A 11 1.86 17.68 13.40
CA PHE A 11 3.25 17.30 13.16
C PHE A 11 4.23 18.35 13.71
N ARG A 12 3.96 19.64 13.50
CA ARG A 12 4.80 20.74 14.01
C ARG A 12 4.75 20.89 15.53
N LYS A 13 3.65 20.47 16.16
CA LYS A 13 3.50 20.45 17.64
C LYS A 13 4.20 19.28 18.32
N GLN A 14 4.76 18.32 17.57
CA GLN A 14 5.46 17.20 18.21
C GLN A 14 6.69 17.72 19.00
N PRO A 15 6.95 17.19 20.21
CA PRO A 15 8.04 17.67 21.06
C PRO A 15 9.42 17.35 20.49
N ARG A 16 9.49 16.44 19.52
CA ARG A 16 10.70 16.05 18.82
C ARG A 16 10.41 15.90 17.34
N ILE A 17 11.43 16.14 16.51
CA ILE A 17 11.41 15.81 15.10
C ILE A 17 11.66 14.31 14.98
N ALA A 18 10.72 13.57 14.39
CA ALA A 18 10.87 12.14 14.18
C ALA A 18 11.80 11.87 12.99
N ASP A 19 12.66 10.86 13.07
CA ASP A 19 13.53 10.44 11.96
C ASP A 19 12.84 9.48 10.98
N VAL A 20 11.76 8.81 11.42
CA VAL A 20 11.03 7.84 10.59
C VAL A 20 9.52 8.06 10.70
N LEU A 21 8.84 7.99 9.58
CA LEU A 21 7.38 8.07 9.47
C LEU A 21 6.80 6.82 8.82
N TYR A 22 5.88 6.15 9.52
CA TYR A 22 5.09 5.05 8.98
C TYR A 22 3.67 5.53 8.65
N CYS A 23 3.35 5.60 7.36
CA CYS A 23 2.02 5.92 6.85
C CYS A 23 1.17 4.63 6.74
N VAL A 24 0.53 4.25 7.86
CA VAL A 24 -0.23 2.98 7.99
C VAL A 24 -1.74 3.15 7.91
N ALA A 25 -2.25 4.34 8.24
CA ALA A 25 -3.70 4.59 8.29
C ALA A 25 -4.37 4.35 6.94
N GLY A 26 -5.43 3.53 6.93
CA GLY A 26 -6.18 3.19 5.73
C GLY A 26 -7.05 1.95 5.90
N GLY A 27 -7.83 1.64 4.87
CA GLY A 27 -8.79 0.54 4.81
C GLY A 27 -9.93 0.85 3.85
N ASN A 28 -10.80 -0.13 3.61
CA ASN A 28 -11.92 -0.07 2.67
C ASN A 28 -13.22 -0.69 3.19
N HIS A 29 -13.29 -1.01 4.48
CA HIS A 29 -14.43 -1.74 5.04
C HIS A 29 -15.77 -1.03 4.79
N ALA A 30 -15.79 0.30 4.62
CA ALA A 30 -17.00 1.07 4.35
C ALA A 30 -17.21 1.38 2.85
N GLU A 31 -16.23 1.08 1.99
CA GLU A 31 -16.17 1.53 0.60
C GLU A 31 -16.06 0.37 -0.42
N ASN A 32 -16.37 -0.86 0.02
CA ASN A 32 -16.48 -2.02 -0.86
C ASN A 32 -17.77 -1.99 -1.70
N GLY A 33 -17.66 -2.40 -2.95
CA GLY A 33 -18.77 -2.50 -3.90
C GLY A 33 -18.34 -2.26 -5.34
N PHE A 34 -19.27 -2.47 -6.27
CA PHE A 34 -19.09 -2.09 -7.67
C PHE A 34 -19.42 -0.62 -7.87
N ILE A 35 -18.95 -0.03 -8.96
CA ILE A 35 -19.10 1.41 -9.23
C ILE A 35 -20.57 1.87 -9.26
N VAL A 36 -21.46 0.99 -9.69
CA VAL A 36 -22.91 1.25 -9.78
C VAL A 36 -23.63 1.11 -8.43
N ASP A 37 -23.01 0.46 -7.45
CA ASP A 37 -23.63 0.17 -6.15
C ASP A 37 -23.15 1.11 -5.04
N ILE A 38 -21.92 1.63 -5.15
CA ILE A 38 -21.36 2.54 -4.14
C ILE A 38 -21.83 3.98 -4.36
N LYS A 39 -21.97 4.73 -3.27
CA LYS A 39 -22.23 6.16 -3.32
C LYS A 39 -20.98 6.91 -3.78
N ALA A 40 -21.15 8.02 -4.49
CA ALA A 40 -20.03 8.87 -4.90
C ALA A 40 -19.15 9.32 -3.71
N GLN A 41 -19.75 9.57 -2.55
CA GLN A 41 -19.04 9.93 -1.32
C GLN A 41 -18.05 8.84 -0.86
N ALA A 42 -18.29 7.56 -1.18
CA ALA A 42 -17.36 6.48 -0.84
C ALA A 42 -16.06 6.57 -1.65
N LEU A 43 -16.10 7.11 -2.88
CA LEU A 43 -14.90 7.34 -3.69
C LEU A 43 -14.02 8.41 -3.02
N GLU A 44 -14.63 9.50 -2.58
CA GLU A 44 -13.95 10.60 -1.89
C GLU A 44 -13.43 10.16 -0.51
N SER A 45 -14.26 9.49 0.29
CA SER A 45 -13.85 9.01 1.63
C SER A 45 -12.69 8.05 1.53
N CYS A 46 -12.70 7.14 0.55
CA CYS A 46 -11.63 6.18 0.35
C CYS A 46 -10.30 6.89 0.01
N MET A 47 -10.31 7.86 -0.91
CA MET A 47 -9.13 8.66 -1.23
C MET A 47 -8.62 9.44 -0.02
N ARG A 48 -9.53 10.03 0.76
CA ARG A 48 -9.17 10.77 1.98
C ARG A 48 -8.53 9.89 3.04
N ASN A 49 -9.10 8.70 3.25
CA ASN A 49 -8.68 7.76 4.28
C ASN A 49 -7.43 6.96 3.93
N ASN A 50 -7.08 6.83 2.63
CA ASN A 50 -5.94 6.01 2.20
C ASN A 50 -4.81 6.82 1.58
N TYR A 51 -5.12 7.80 0.73
CA TYR A 51 -4.12 8.58 -0.01
C TYR A 51 -3.79 9.88 0.70
N PHE A 52 -4.77 10.77 0.92
CA PHE A 52 -4.50 12.09 1.48
C PHE A 52 -3.95 12.04 2.91
N THR A 53 -4.39 11.07 3.72
CA THR A 53 -3.81 10.87 5.05
C THR A 53 -2.31 10.57 5.01
N ALA A 54 -1.83 9.85 3.99
CA ALA A 54 -0.41 9.50 3.85
C ALA A 54 0.38 10.65 3.23
N VAL A 55 -0.15 11.29 2.19
CA VAL A 55 0.51 12.39 1.48
C VAL A 55 0.66 13.63 2.35
N TYR A 56 -0.37 14.01 3.12
CA TYR A 56 -0.26 15.18 3.99
C TYR A 56 0.71 14.96 5.16
N ALA A 57 0.76 13.74 5.71
CA ALA A 57 1.74 13.38 6.73
C ALA A 57 3.17 13.43 6.16
N ALA A 58 3.39 12.85 4.98
CA ALA A 58 4.69 12.89 4.30
C ALA A 58 5.11 14.32 3.98
N LYS A 59 4.21 15.14 3.43
CA LYS A 59 4.49 16.54 3.07
C LYS A 59 4.88 17.37 4.30
N SER A 60 4.10 17.28 5.38
CA SER A 60 4.37 18.05 6.59
C SER A 60 5.72 17.65 7.21
N LEU A 61 6.02 16.35 7.31
CA LEU A 61 7.29 15.93 7.88
C LEU A 61 8.48 16.29 7.00
N LEU A 62 8.35 16.22 5.67
CA LEU A 62 9.40 16.68 4.74
C LEU A 62 9.69 18.17 4.88
N ASP A 63 8.66 19.00 5.10
CA ASP A 63 8.86 20.43 5.37
C ASP A 63 9.64 20.63 6.67
N ILE A 64 9.23 19.97 7.74
CA ILE A 64 9.92 20.04 9.04
C ILE A 64 11.38 19.58 8.90
N TRP A 65 11.62 18.49 8.17
CA TRP A 65 12.95 17.95 7.93
C TRP A 65 13.83 18.94 7.15
N THR A 66 13.34 19.44 6.02
CA THR A 66 14.12 20.35 5.18
C THR A 66 14.39 21.68 5.88
N GLU A 67 13.43 22.22 6.63
CA GLU A 67 13.61 23.39 7.50
C GLU A 67 14.66 23.15 8.59
N ASP A 68 14.69 21.95 9.17
CA ASP A 68 15.64 21.58 10.21
C ASP A 68 17.07 21.38 9.66
N ASP A 69 17.22 20.85 8.44
CA ASP A 69 18.54 20.75 7.80
C ASP A 69 19.11 22.13 7.45
N LEU A 70 18.26 23.08 7.05
CA LEU A 70 18.68 24.46 6.77
C LEU A 70 19.22 25.19 8.01
N LYS A 71 18.79 24.82 9.22
CA LYS A 71 19.33 25.38 10.47
C LYS A 71 20.76 24.91 10.74
N GLY A 72 21.17 23.81 10.11
CA GLY A 72 22.45 23.17 10.35
C GLY A 72 22.57 22.58 11.77
N PRO A 73 23.54 21.71 12.00
CA PRO A 73 23.76 21.15 13.32
C PRO A 73 24.60 22.13 14.16
N ILE A 74 24.29 22.25 15.47
CA ILE A 74 25.10 23.06 16.41
C ILE A 74 26.54 22.53 16.49
N HIS A 75 26.70 21.21 16.31
CA HIS A 75 28.00 20.53 16.23
C HIS A 75 28.04 19.58 15.02
N PRO A 76 29.16 19.50 14.28
CA PRO A 76 29.31 18.56 13.17
C PRO A 76 29.00 17.13 13.63
N ARG A 77 28.12 16.44 12.89
CA ARG A 77 27.87 15.01 13.12
C ARG A 77 28.87 14.18 12.30
N PRO A 78 29.35 13.05 12.82
CA PRO A 78 30.18 12.13 12.05
C PRO A 78 29.37 11.46 10.92
N ASP A 79 28.09 11.17 11.17
CA ASP A 79 27.19 10.52 10.22
C ASP A 79 25.91 11.35 9.99
N PRO A 80 25.37 11.34 8.76
CA PRO A 80 24.10 12.01 8.47
C PRO A 80 22.94 11.31 9.19
N ARG A 81 21.92 12.09 9.54
CA ARG A 81 20.67 11.53 10.06
C ARG A 81 19.96 10.72 9.00
N ILE A 82 19.40 9.58 9.38
CA ILE A 82 18.63 8.73 8.46
C ILE A 82 17.16 9.12 8.57
N ARG A 83 16.62 9.70 7.50
CA ARG A 83 15.24 10.17 7.41
C ARG A 83 14.45 9.27 6.47
N GLN A 84 13.42 8.59 6.99
CA GLN A 84 12.72 7.56 6.22
C GLN A 84 11.21 7.73 6.26
N ILE A 85 10.56 7.63 5.10
CA ILE A 85 9.10 7.55 5.02
C ILE A 85 8.71 6.20 4.45
N VAL A 86 7.86 5.48 5.18
CA VAL A 86 7.38 4.14 4.84
C VAL A 86 5.89 4.23 4.56
N PHE A 87 5.49 3.99 3.31
CA PHE A 87 4.09 3.88 2.92
C PHE A 87 3.61 2.44 3.04
N VAL A 88 2.55 2.18 3.81
CA VAL A 88 1.87 0.88 3.83
C VAL A 88 0.65 0.96 2.91
N THR A 89 0.84 0.51 1.68
CA THR A 89 -0.21 0.49 0.65
C THR A 89 -0.99 -0.84 0.72
N SER A 90 -1.01 -1.64 -0.35
CA SER A 90 -1.59 -2.97 -0.42
C SER A 90 -1.19 -3.64 -1.74
N ALA A 91 -1.17 -4.98 -1.79
CA ALA A 91 -1.09 -5.72 -3.04
C ALA A 91 -2.21 -5.34 -4.04
N ALA A 92 -3.31 -4.76 -3.57
CA ALA A 92 -4.36 -4.17 -4.42
C ALA A 92 -3.83 -3.05 -5.34
N ALA A 93 -2.67 -2.43 -5.05
CA ALA A 93 -2.04 -1.45 -5.94
C ALA A 93 -1.48 -2.05 -7.25
N PHE A 94 -1.54 -3.38 -7.42
CA PHE A 94 -0.97 -4.09 -8.57
C PHE A 94 -2.01 -4.68 -9.52
N LEU A 95 -3.30 -4.60 -9.20
CA LEU A 95 -4.36 -5.27 -9.97
C LEU A 95 -5.69 -4.55 -9.88
N GLY A 96 -6.57 -4.78 -10.86
CA GLY A 96 -7.98 -4.40 -10.75
C GLY A 96 -8.77 -5.45 -9.96
N SER A 97 -9.35 -5.07 -8.82
CA SER A 97 -10.18 -5.95 -7.99
C SER A 97 -11.66 -5.52 -8.06
N PRO A 98 -12.51 -6.23 -8.83
CA PRO A 98 -13.95 -6.00 -8.83
C PRO A 98 -14.52 -6.05 -7.40
N GLY A 99 -15.39 -5.09 -7.07
CA GLY A 99 -15.95 -4.95 -5.72
C GLY A 99 -15.07 -4.16 -4.75
N SER A 100 -13.90 -3.67 -5.19
CA SER A 100 -13.02 -2.77 -4.42
C SER A 100 -12.63 -1.54 -5.25
N ILE A 101 -13.57 -1.02 -6.03
CA ILE A 101 -13.31 0.02 -7.05
C ILE A 101 -12.89 1.37 -6.44
N ALA A 102 -13.31 1.69 -5.21
CA ALA A 102 -12.86 2.89 -4.50
C ALA A 102 -11.45 2.73 -3.93
N TYR A 103 -11.10 1.52 -3.49
CA TYR A 103 -9.85 1.23 -2.77
C TYR A 103 -8.65 1.04 -3.68
N THR A 104 -8.84 0.29 -4.77
CA THR A 104 -7.77 -0.03 -5.72
C THR A 104 -7.09 1.25 -6.24
N PRO A 105 -7.83 2.27 -6.76
CA PRO A 105 -7.21 3.51 -7.23
C PRO A 105 -6.47 4.28 -6.13
N ALA A 106 -6.99 4.31 -4.89
CA ALA A 106 -6.34 5.01 -3.79
C ALA A 106 -4.98 4.39 -3.42
N LYS A 107 -4.88 3.06 -3.46
CA LYS A 107 -3.62 2.34 -3.23
C LYS A 107 -2.66 2.45 -4.42
N CYS A 108 -3.16 2.48 -5.65
CA CYS A 108 -2.37 2.81 -6.85
C CYS A 108 -1.81 4.25 -6.80
N ALA A 109 -2.61 5.24 -6.38
CA ALA A 109 -2.17 6.62 -6.24
C ALA A 109 -1.07 6.76 -5.19
N THR A 110 -1.19 6.04 -4.07
CA THR A 110 -0.15 5.98 -3.02
C THR A 110 1.15 5.38 -3.56
N ARG A 111 1.07 4.32 -4.35
CA ARG A 111 2.24 3.75 -5.03
C ARG A 111 2.91 4.76 -5.95
N ALA A 112 2.14 5.39 -6.85
CA ALA A 112 2.66 6.37 -7.79
C ALA A 112 3.35 7.54 -7.06
N PHE A 113 2.74 8.02 -5.97
CA PHE A 113 3.33 9.03 -5.11
C PHE A 113 4.67 8.58 -4.50
N ALA A 114 4.77 7.35 -3.99
CA ALA A 114 6.03 6.81 -3.46
C ALA A 114 7.11 6.62 -4.54
N ASP A 115 6.74 6.14 -5.72
CA ASP A 115 7.62 5.98 -6.89
C ASP A 115 8.20 7.33 -7.37
N THR A 116 7.42 8.40 -7.29
CA THR A 116 7.88 9.77 -7.59
C THR A 116 8.72 10.32 -6.44
N LEU A 117 8.20 10.28 -5.22
CA LEU A 117 8.81 10.92 -4.05
C LEU A 117 10.20 10.35 -3.75
N ARG A 118 10.42 9.04 -3.98
CA ARG A 118 11.75 8.42 -3.78
C ARG A 118 12.86 9.09 -4.61
N LEU A 119 12.52 9.70 -5.74
CA LEU A 119 13.47 10.42 -6.60
C LEU A 119 13.59 11.86 -6.14
N GLU A 120 12.46 12.50 -5.82
CA GLU A 120 12.44 13.89 -5.35
C GLU A 120 13.23 14.08 -4.06
N VAL A 121 13.12 13.15 -3.10
CA VAL A 121 13.83 13.28 -1.81
C VAL A 121 15.34 13.24 -1.94
N LEU A 122 15.89 12.63 -3.01
CA LEU A 122 17.34 12.59 -3.25
C LEU A 122 17.93 13.98 -3.45
N ARG A 123 17.12 14.96 -3.89
CA ARG A 123 17.53 16.36 -4.04
C ARG A 123 17.82 17.04 -2.70
N TYR A 124 17.33 16.48 -1.61
CA TYR A 124 17.44 17.03 -0.27
C TYR A 124 18.47 16.29 0.59
N CYS A 125 19.08 15.21 0.09
CA CYS A 125 20.20 14.57 0.76
C CYS A 125 21.38 15.55 0.88
N CYS A 126 21.91 15.71 2.09
CA CYS A 126 22.97 16.64 2.44
C CYS A 126 23.89 16.01 3.51
N PRO A 127 25.01 16.66 3.90
CA PRO A 127 25.88 16.15 4.96
C PRO A 127 25.16 15.90 6.29
N GLU A 128 24.06 16.61 6.56
CA GLU A 128 23.29 16.51 7.79
C GLU A 128 22.28 15.36 7.79
N SER A 129 21.76 14.97 6.62
CA SER A 129 20.60 14.08 6.48
C SER A 129 20.60 13.32 5.16
N THR A 130 20.30 12.02 5.25
CA THR A 130 20.02 11.15 4.10
C THR A 130 18.55 10.76 4.12
N TYR A 131 17.88 10.92 2.98
CA TYR A 131 16.45 10.66 2.84
C TYR A 131 16.20 9.38 2.07
N SER A 132 15.23 8.58 2.52
CA SER A 132 14.78 7.39 1.81
C SER A 132 13.27 7.20 1.90
N ILE A 133 12.71 6.59 0.86
CA ILE A 133 11.30 6.21 0.79
C ILE A 133 11.24 4.69 0.70
N HIS A 134 10.25 4.11 1.35
CA HIS A 134 9.91 2.69 1.30
C HIS A 134 8.41 2.54 1.06
N CYS A 135 8.01 1.49 0.36
CA CYS A 135 6.62 1.23 0.02
C CYS A 135 6.32 -0.25 0.16
N ALA A 136 5.48 -0.58 1.14
CA ALA A 136 5.05 -1.93 1.46
C ALA A 136 3.69 -2.26 0.86
N PHE A 137 3.59 -3.44 0.25
CA PHE A 137 2.43 -3.95 -0.47
C PHE A 137 1.93 -5.25 0.16
N PRO A 138 1.47 -5.22 1.42
CA PRO A 138 0.97 -6.42 2.07
C PRO A 138 -0.24 -6.99 1.32
N GLY A 139 -0.32 -8.33 1.28
CA GLY A 139 -1.55 -9.04 0.92
C GLY A 139 -2.53 -9.07 2.09
N ASP A 140 -3.48 -9.99 2.07
CA ASP A 140 -4.38 -10.21 3.20
C ASP A 140 -3.60 -10.66 4.45
N PHE A 141 -3.91 -10.06 5.60
CA PHE A 141 -3.36 -10.42 6.90
C PHE A 141 -4.41 -10.18 8.00
N VAL A 142 -4.30 -10.93 9.09
CA VAL A 142 -5.26 -10.88 10.19
C VAL A 142 -5.09 -9.58 10.96
N SER A 143 -6.16 -8.77 10.96
CA SER A 143 -6.27 -7.52 11.70
C SER A 143 -7.74 -7.22 12.01
N PRO A 144 -8.04 -6.31 12.95
CA PRO A 144 -9.42 -5.86 13.17
C PRO A 144 -10.08 -5.32 11.88
N GLY A 145 -9.29 -4.65 11.03
CA GLY A 145 -9.74 -4.15 9.73
C GLY A 145 -10.13 -5.28 8.77
N PHE A 146 -9.34 -6.35 8.71
CA PHE A 146 -9.65 -7.54 7.90
C PHE A 146 -11.00 -8.16 8.29
N VAL A 147 -11.26 -8.31 9.60
CA VAL A 147 -12.53 -8.87 10.11
C VAL A 147 -13.73 -8.00 9.72
N LEU A 148 -13.59 -6.67 9.81
CA LEU A 148 -14.64 -5.73 9.39
C LEU A 148 -14.85 -5.76 7.89
N GLU A 149 -13.78 -5.81 7.10
CA GLU A 149 -13.84 -5.86 5.64
C GLU A 149 -14.58 -7.11 5.15
N GLN A 150 -14.40 -8.27 5.78
CA GLN A 150 -15.11 -9.50 5.38
C GLN A 150 -16.63 -9.37 5.46
N LYS A 151 -17.17 -8.44 6.27
CA LYS A 151 -18.62 -8.21 6.39
C LYS A 151 -19.20 -7.44 5.20
N THR A 152 -18.40 -6.62 4.54
CA THR A 152 -18.87 -5.72 3.46
C THR A 152 -18.31 -6.08 2.08
N LYS A 153 -17.26 -6.90 2.03
CA LYS A 153 -16.66 -7.40 0.78
C LYS A 153 -17.69 -8.17 -0.04
N THR A 154 -17.78 -7.85 -1.33
CA THR A 154 -18.72 -8.51 -2.24
C THR A 154 -18.38 -10.00 -2.38
N ASN A 155 -19.39 -10.83 -2.68
CA ASN A 155 -19.18 -12.26 -2.89
C ASN A 155 -18.20 -12.53 -4.05
N LEU A 156 -18.27 -11.76 -5.14
CA LEU A 156 -17.29 -11.85 -6.23
C LEU A 156 -15.88 -11.58 -5.75
N THR A 157 -15.66 -10.52 -4.96
CA THR A 157 -14.33 -10.19 -4.44
C THR A 157 -13.79 -11.31 -3.54
N LYS A 158 -14.64 -11.89 -2.67
CA LYS A 158 -14.26 -13.04 -1.83
C LYS A 158 -13.83 -14.24 -2.68
N ARG A 159 -14.60 -14.58 -3.74
CA ARG A 159 -14.27 -15.65 -4.69
C ARG A 159 -12.94 -15.39 -5.40
N ILE A 160 -12.70 -14.15 -5.84
CA ILE A 160 -11.46 -13.76 -6.53
C ILE A 160 -10.25 -13.92 -5.61
N GLN A 161 -10.39 -13.53 -4.35
CA GLN A 161 -9.33 -13.63 -3.34
C GLN A 161 -9.21 -15.04 -2.74
N GLY A 162 -10.10 -15.98 -3.08
CA GLY A 162 -10.12 -17.34 -2.52
C GLY A 162 -10.47 -17.37 -1.03
N LEU A 163 -11.28 -16.42 -0.59
CA LEU A 163 -11.77 -16.27 0.79
C LEU A 163 -13.17 -16.88 0.97
N ASP A 164 -13.84 -17.24 -0.11
CA ASP A 164 -15.16 -17.85 -0.08
C ASP A 164 -15.11 -19.27 0.52
N GLY A 165 -16.15 -19.63 1.26
CA GLY A 165 -16.28 -20.97 1.86
C GLY A 165 -15.48 -21.20 3.14
N TYR A 166 -14.71 -20.22 3.61
CA TYR A 166 -13.98 -20.31 4.89
C TYR A 166 -14.69 -19.53 5.99
N THR A 167 -14.65 -20.07 7.19
CA THR A 167 -15.02 -19.39 8.44
C THR A 167 -13.96 -18.36 8.82
N MET A 168 -14.32 -17.40 9.67
CA MET A 168 -13.34 -16.42 10.16
C MET A 168 -12.15 -17.07 10.87
N SER A 169 -12.37 -18.14 11.64
CA SER A 169 -11.30 -18.87 12.32
C SER A 169 -10.34 -19.56 11.33
N GLU A 170 -10.86 -20.12 10.24
CA GLU A 170 -10.01 -20.71 9.19
C GLU A 170 -9.22 -19.65 8.44
N LEU A 171 -9.80 -18.48 8.18
CA LEU A 171 -9.08 -17.35 7.59
C LEU A 171 -7.98 -16.86 8.53
N GLU A 172 -8.26 -16.75 9.83
CA GLU A 172 -7.28 -16.36 10.85
C GLU A 172 -6.08 -17.31 10.93
N ALA A 173 -6.31 -18.62 10.71
CA ALA A 173 -5.25 -19.62 10.68
C ALA A 173 -4.42 -19.60 9.38
N ARG A 174 -5.02 -19.14 8.26
CA ARG A 174 -4.38 -19.15 6.93
C ARG A 174 -3.53 -17.92 6.65
N PHE A 175 -3.94 -16.76 7.17
CA PHE A 175 -3.27 -15.50 6.89
C PHE A 175 -2.30 -15.11 8.02
N PRO A 176 -1.18 -14.43 7.70
CA PRO A 176 -0.24 -13.96 8.72
C PRO A 176 -0.90 -12.93 9.65
N SER A 177 -0.40 -12.82 10.89
CA SER A 177 -0.83 -11.77 11.82
C SER A 177 -0.29 -10.40 11.43
N SER A 178 -0.93 -9.33 11.91
CA SER A 178 -0.44 -7.96 11.78
C SER A 178 0.99 -7.80 12.31
N ASP A 179 1.33 -8.45 13.43
CA ASP A 179 2.66 -8.36 14.04
C ASP A 179 3.72 -8.98 13.15
N LYS A 180 3.41 -10.12 12.53
CA LYS A 180 4.30 -10.76 11.56
C LYS A 180 4.53 -9.86 10.37
N ILE A 181 3.47 -9.28 9.78
CA ILE A 181 3.61 -8.34 8.66
C ILE A 181 4.39 -7.09 9.06
N ALA A 182 4.14 -6.52 10.23
CA ALA A 182 4.88 -5.37 10.74
C ALA A 182 6.38 -5.68 10.85
N SER A 183 6.73 -6.84 11.43
CA SER A 183 8.13 -7.27 11.57
C SER A 183 8.83 -7.42 10.21
N LEU A 184 8.15 -7.99 9.22
CA LEU A 184 8.67 -8.14 7.86
C LEU A 184 8.89 -6.78 7.17
N ILE A 185 7.97 -5.83 7.37
CA ILE A 185 8.11 -4.47 6.83
C ILE A 185 9.29 -3.76 7.48
N THR A 186 9.39 -3.76 8.81
CA THR A 186 10.51 -3.09 9.50
C THR A 186 11.85 -3.70 9.11
N SER A 187 11.95 -5.03 9.04
CA SER A 187 13.18 -5.69 8.60
C SER A 187 13.54 -5.39 7.14
N ALA A 188 12.57 -5.15 6.26
CA ALA A 188 12.85 -4.75 4.88
C ALA A 188 13.28 -3.28 4.78
N VAL A 189 12.70 -2.40 5.60
CA VAL A 189 13.13 -1.00 5.74
C VAL A 189 14.58 -0.94 6.24
N ASP A 190 14.95 -1.76 7.22
CA ASP A 190 16.33 -1.87 7.74
C ASP A 190 17.34 -2.31 6.65
N ARG A 191 16.89 -3.12 5.67
CA ARG A 191 17.70 -3.50 4.50
C ARG A 191 17.80 -2.43 3.43
N GLY A 192 17.03 -1.35 3.54
CA GLY A 192 16.96 -0.30 2.51
C GLY A 192 16.01 -0.61 1.35
N ASP A 193 15.11 -1.60 1.49
CA ASP A 193 14.25 -2.04 0.39
C ASP A 193 13.17 -0.98 0.06
N PHE A 194 13.13 -0.52 -1.20
CA PHE A 194 12.06 0.39 -1.65
C PHE A 194 10.72 -0.35 -1.83
N ILE A 195 10.71 -1.46 -2.58
CA ILE A 195 9.51 -2.28 -2.80
C ILE A 195 9.50 -3.44 -1.81
N ILE A 196 8.54 -3.43 -0.89
CA ILE A 196 8.42 -4.44 0.17
C ILE A 196 7.17 -5.29 -0.10
N CYS A 197 7.36 -6.56 -0.43
CA CYS A 197 6.26 -7.53 -0.68
C CYS A 197 6.35 -8.76 0.23
N ASP A 198 7.22 -8.69 1.24
CA ASP A 198 7.50 -9.74 2.19
C ASP A 198 6.22 -10.20 2.90
N GLY A 199 6.06 -11.52 3.05
CA GLY A 199 4.86 -12.11 3.66
C GLY A 199 3.72 -12.42 2.69
N SER A 200 3.84 -12.08 1.39
CA SER A 200 2.87 -12.51 0.36
C SER A 200 3.55 -12.92 -0.94
N LEU A 201 3.54 -14.22 -1.25
CA LEU A 201 3.98 -14.73 -2.55
C LEU A 201 3.11 -14.19 -3.68
N ALA A 202 1.79 -14.11 -3.45
CA ALA A 202 0.86 -13.53 -4.41
C ALA A 202 1.19 -12.05 -4.68
N GLY A 203 1.40 -11.25 -3.63
CA GLY A 203 1.82 -9.85 -3.76
C GLY A 203 3.13 -9.69 -4.53
N SER A 204 4.10 -10.57 -4.26
CA SER A 204 5.38 -10.62 -4.99
C SER A 204 5.20 -10.91 -6.49
N LEU A 205 4.37 -11.89 -6.85
CA LEU A 205 4.08 -12.21 -8.26
C LEU A 205 3.33 -11.07 -8.95
N LEU A 206 2.34 -10.48 -8.28
CA LEU A 206 1.58 -9.34 -8.79
C LEU A 206 2.49 -8.14 -9.06
N PHE A 207 3.43 -7.85 -8.14
CA PHE A 207 4.45 -6.83 -8.37
C PHE A 207 5.25 -7.12 -9.65
N THR A 208 5.65 -8.38 -9.89
CA THR A 208 6.45 -8.72 -11.09
C THR A 208 5.74 -8.44 -12.41
N ASN A 209 4.40 -8.44 -12.43
CA ASN A 209 3.60 -8.09 -13.60
C ASN A 209 3.34 -6.58 -13.72
N MET A 210 3.66 -5.82 -12.67
CA MET A 210 3.45 -4.37 -12.58
C MET A 210 4.74 -3.64 -12.18
N ILE A 211 5.92 -4.18 -12.51
CA ILE A 211 7.22 -3.55 -12.17
C ILE A 211 7.30 -2.16 -12.82
N GLY A 212 7.04 -2.08 -14.13
CA GLY A 212 7.20 -0.86 -14.89
C GLY A 212 8.61 -0.26 -14.71
N PRO A 213 8.74 1.06 -14.51
CA PRO A 213 10.02 1.71 -14.21
C PRO A 213 10.38 1.70 -12.71
N SER A 214 9.58 1.07 -11.84
CA SER A 214 9.91 0.95 -10.42
C SER A 214 11.17 0.09 -10.23
N PRO A 215 12.00 0.35 -9.21
CA PRO A 215 13.12 -0.51 -8.86
C PRO A 215 12.67 -1.94 -8.63
N LYS A 216 13.39 -2.89 -9.22
CA LYS A 216 13.25 -4.31 -8.90
C LYS A 216 13.84 -4.59 -7.51
N ARG A 217 13.39 -5.65 -6.87
CA ARG A 217 13.86 -6.06 -5.54
C ARG A 217 15.24 -6.72 -5.64
N GLY A 218 16.14 -6.37 -4.73
CA GLY A 218 17.53 -6.84 -4.74
C GLY A 218 18.22 -6.56 -6.08
N LEU A 219 18.89 -7.56 -6.64
CA LEU A 219 19.54 -7.46 -7.97
C LEU A 219 18.55 -7.55 -9.15
N GLY A 220 17.26 -7.76 -8.88
CA GLY A 220 16.21 -7.81 -9.91
C GLY A 220 16.20 -9.03 -10.83
N ILE A 221 17.10 -10.00 -10.64
CA ILE A 221 17.15 -11.24 -11.45
C ILE A 221 15.86 -12.05 -11.25
N VAL A 222 15.49 -12.32 -9.99
CA VAL A 222 14.29 -13.08 -9.63
C VAL A 222 13.04 -12.40 -10.17
N ASP A 223 12.93 -11.08 -9.98
CA ASP A 223 11.79 -10.30 -10.47
C ASP A 223 11.68 -10.33 -12.01
N SER A 224 12.81 -10.33 -12.72
CA SER A 224 12.81 -10.41 -14.19
C SER A 224 12.33 -11.77 -14.68
N LEU A 225 12.81 -12.86 -14.09
CA LEU A 225 12.38 -14.22 -14.44
C LEU A 225 10.90 -14.45 -14.12
N LEU A 226 10.48 -14.04 -12.92
CA LEU A 226 9.08 -14.12 -12.50
C LEU A 226 8.17 -13.22 -13.33
N SER A 227 8.65 -12.08 -13.82
CA SER A 227 7.86 -11.20 -14.71
C SER A 227 7.52 -11.90 -16.02
N VAL A 228 8.46 -12.62 -16.63
CA VAL A 228 8.21 -13.40 -17.85
C VAL A 228 7.19 -14.51 -17.58
N PHE A 229 7.39 -15.28 -16.52
CA PHE A 229 6.45 -16.33 -16.12
C PHE A 229 5.05 -15.77 -15.84
N THR A 230 4.99 -14.72 -15.01
CA THR A 230 3.73 -14.14 -14.56
C THR A 230 2.98 -13.48 -15.71
N GLY A 231 3.68 -12.70 -16.54
CA GLY A 231 3.09 -11.98 -17.67
C GLY A 231 2.68 -12.89 -18.82
N CYS A 232 3.48 -13.92 -19.15
CA CYS A 232 3.20 -14.78 -20.30
C CYS A 232 2.29 -15.97 -19.99
N LEU A 233 2.33 -16.51 -18.76
CA LEU A 233 1.60 -17.73 -18.41
C LEU A 233 0.51 -17.49 -17.38
N LEU A 234 0.86 -16.92 -16.22
CA LEU A 234 -0.07 -16.81 -15.10
C LEU A 234 -1.19 -15.79 -15.34
N TRP A 235 -0.84 -14.58 -15.78
CA TRP A 235 -1.79 -13.47 -15.92
C TRP A 235 -2.82 -13.68 -17.04
N PRO A 236 -2.47 -14.23 -18.23
CA PRO A 236 -3.48 -14.56 -19.23
C PRO A 236 -4.53 -15.54 -18.71
N TYR A 237 -4.10 -16.56 -17.96
CA TYR A 237 -5.00 -17.52 -17.31
C TYR A 237 -5.86 -16.85 -16.23
N LEU A 238 -5.25 -16.08 -15.31
CA LEU A 238 -5.99 -15.39 -14.24
C LEU A 238 -7.00 -14.39 -14.80
N ARG A 239 -6.62 -13.60 -15.82
CA ARG A 239 -7.51 -12.68 -16.52
C ARG A 239 -8.73 -13.42 -17.06
N TRP A 240 -8.50 -14.49 -17.82
CA TRP A 240 -9.60 -15.28 -18.38
C TRP A 240 -10.52 -15.85 -17.29
N LYS A 241 -9.94 -16.41 -16.23
CA LYS A 241 -10.69 -16.95 -15.08
C LYS A 241 -11.52 -15.86 -14.40
N TRP A 242 -10.94 -14.70 -14.12
CA TRP A 242 -11.60 -13.60 -13.42
C TRP A 242 -12.70 -12.94 -14.26
N GLU A 243 -12.48 -12.78 -15.57
CA GLU A 243 -13.52 -12.34 -16.50
C GLU A 243 -14.69 -13.34 -16.52
N SER A 244 -14.41 -14.65 -16.56
CA SER A 244 -15.45 -15.69 -16.51
C SER A 244 -16.24 -15.63 -15.21
N MET A 245 -15.57 -15.50 -14.06
CA MET A 245 -16.22 -15.35 -12.76
C MET A 245 -17.10 -14.11 -12.69
N THR A 246 -16.62 -12.98 -13.22
CA THR A 246 -17.37 -11.71 -13.25
C THR A 246 -18.62 -11.82 -14.13
N ARG A 247 -18.53 -12.48 -15.29
CA ARG A 247 -19.70 -12.73 -16.15
C ARG A 247 -20.75 -13.60 -15.46
N ARG A 248 -20.31 -14.67 -14.78
CA ARG A 248 -21.21 -15.56 -14.00
C ARG A 248 -21.88 -14.83 -12.85
N ASP A 249 -21.13 -14.02 -12.10
CA ASP A 249 -21.69 -13.17 -11.04
C ASP A 249 -22.76 -12.22 -11.58
N GLY A 250 -22.53 -11.60 -12.75
CA GLY A 250 -23.53 -10.79 -13.44
C GLY A 250 -24.77 -11.58 -13.91
N GLU A 251 -24.62 -12.85 -14.30
CA GLU A 251 -25.76 -13.73 -14.62
C GLU A 251 -26.57 -14.11 -13.38
N GLU A 252 -25.90 -14.47 -12.28
CA GLU A 252 -26.50 -14.76 -10.97
C GLU A 252 -27.30 -13.55 -10.47
N HIS A 253 -26.71 -12.34 -10.55
CA HIS A 253 -27.37 -11.09 -10.16
C HIS A 253 -28.62 -10.78 -10.99
N ARG A 254 -28.59 -11.04 -12.31
CA ARG A 254 -29.77 -10.86 -13.17
C ARG A 254 -30.89 -11.85 -12.86
N ARG A 255 -30.57 -13.07 -12.43
CA ARG A 255 -31.56 -14.09 -12.06
C ARG A 255 -32.18 -13.85 -10.69
N ALA A 256 -31.47 -13.16 -9.81
CA ALA A 256 -31.93 -12.84 -8.45
C ALA A 256 -32.82 -11.58 -8.38
N ARG A 257 -32.90 -10.80 -9.47
CA ARG A 257 -33.80 -9.66 -9.64
C ARG A 257 -35.12 -10.09 -10.25
#